data_AF-A0A526XZR5-F1
#
_entry.id   AF-A0A526XZR5-F1
#
_cell.length_a   1.000
_cell.length_b   1.000
_cell.length_c   1.000
_cell.angle_alpha   90.00
_cell.angle_beta   90.00
_cell.angle_gamma   90.00
#
_symmetry.space_group_name_H-M   'P 1'
#
loop_
_entity.id
_entity.type
_entity.pdbx_description
1 polymer ?
#
loop_
_entity_poly.entity_id
_entity_poly.type
_entity_poly.pdbx_seq_one_letter_code
_entity_poly.pdbx_strand_id
1 'polypeptide(L)'
;PSLGRLTAPMIVVQDVLAALEKLGLAARARSNAKIIAVTGSAGKTTTKEALRHVLSVVGKVHASAQSFNNHWGVPLTLARLPVDCDYAVFEIGMNHPDEVRPLARMVRPHVAIVT
;
A
#
# COMPACT_ATOMS: atom_id res chain seq x y z
N PRO A 1 2.89 -32.23 -7.15
CA PRO A 1 2.56 -30.79 -7.25
C PRO A 1 3.51 -30.09 -8.25
N SER A 2 3.00 -29.16 -9.05
CA SER A 2 3.68 -28.51 -10.20
C SER A 2 4.93 -27.69 -9.86
N LEU A 3 5.33 -27.61 -8.59
CA LEU A 3 6.49 -26.88 -8.08
C LEU A 3 7.64 -27.76 -7.57
N GLY A 4 7.54 -29.09 -7.71
CA GLY A 4 8.56 -30.02 -7.20
C GLY A 4 8.67 -30.01 -5.65
N ARG A 5 9.82 -30.43 -5.12
CA ARG A 5 10.16 -30.28 -3.69
C ARG A 5 10.69 -28.87 -3.44
N LEU A 6 9.83 -27.98 -2.97
CA LEU A 6 10.24 -26.66 -2.50
C LEU A 6 10.89 -26.80 -1.10
N THR A 7 12.16 -26.45 -0.96
CA THR A 7 12.88 -26.40 0.32
C THR A 7 13.16 -24.94 0.70
N ALA A 8 12.12 -24.24 1.14
CA ALA A 8 12.20 -22.89 1.66
C ALA A 8 11.28 -22.75 2.88
N PRO A 9 11.54 -21.79 3.79
CA PRO A 9 10.59 -21.44 4.84
C PRO A 9 9.23 -21.08 4.23
N MET A 10 8.15 -21.67 4.74
CA MET A 10 6.79 -21.45 4.26
C MET A 10 5.87 -21.11 5.43
N ILE A 11 4.94 -20.18 5.19
CA ILE A 11 3.80 -19.91 6.08
C ILE A 11 2.56 -20.43 5.37
N VAL A 12 1.96 -21.51 5.91
CA VAL A 12 0.75 -22.10 5.35
C VAL A 12 -0.46 -21.32 5.85
N VAL A 13 -1.27 -20.84 4.92
CA VAL A 13 -2.48 -20.05 5.19
C VAL A 13 -3.65 -20.59 4.38
N GLN A 14 -4.87 -20.40 4.87
CA GLN A 14 -6.08 -20.83 4.17
C GLN A 14 -6.35 -19.98 2.92
N ASP A 15 -6.10 -18.68 3.02
CA ASP A 15 -6.29 -17.71 1.95
C ASP A 15 -5.09 -16.74 1.92
N VAL A 16 -4.42 -16.67 0.77
CA VAL A 16 -3.20 -15.88 0.58
C VAL A 16 -3.49 -14.38 0.57
N LEU A 17 -4.61 -13.96 -0.03
CA LEU A 17 -4.99 -12.55 -0.07
C LEU A 17 -5.36 -12.06 1.32
N ALA A 18 -6.19 -12.80 2.05
CA ALA A 18 -6.55 -12.47 3.43
C ALA A 18 -5.32 -12.44 4.35
N ALA A 19 -4.33 -13.32 4.12
CA ALA A 19 -3.06 -13.28 4.84
C ALA A 19 -2.23 -12.04 4.50
N LEU A 20 -2.19 -11.65 3.22
CA LEU A 20 -1.50 -10.43 2.77
C LEU A 20 -2.15 -9.16 3.34
N GLU A 21 -3.47 -9.10 3.40
CA GLU A 21 -4.20 -8.01 4.04
C GLU A 21 -3.87 -7.90 5.52
N LYS A 22 -3.85 -9.02 6.25
CA LYS A 22 -3.43 -9.05 7.66
C LYS A 22 -2.00 -8.56 7.85
N LEU A 23 -1.08 -8.95 6.94
CA LEU A 23 0.29 -8.46 6.96
C LEU A 23 0.36 -6.95 6.72
N GLY A 24 -0.43 -6.43 5.77
CA GLY A 24 -0.54 -5.01 5.50
C GLY A 24 -1.09 -4.23 6.70
N LEU A 25 -2.13 -4.73 7.36
CA LEU A 25 -2.68 -4.14 8.59
C LEU A 25 -1.67 -4.13 9.73
N ALA A 26 -0.92 -5.22 9.92
CA ALA A 26 0.14 -5.29 10.92
C ALA A 26 1.25 -4.26 10.63
N ALA A 27 1.65 -4.12 9.36
CA ALA A 27 2.62 -3.12 8.93
C ALA A 27 2.12 -1.68 9.14
N ARG A 28 0.84 -1.41 8.86
CA ARG A 28 0.19 -0.12 9.15
C ARG A 28 0.19 0.21 10.63
N ALA A 29 -0.08 -0.78 11.49
CA ALA A 29 -0.19 -0.61 12.94
C ALA A 29 1.17 -0.34 13.59
N ARG A 30 2.25 -0.96 13.10
CA ARG A 30 3.61 -0.74 13.63
C ARG A 30 4.31 0.52 13.09
N SER A 31 3.72 1.19 12.10
CA SER A 31 4.35 2.34 11.43
C SER A 31 3.98 3.66 12.10
N ASN A 32 4.98 4.51 12.31
CA ASN A 32 4.81 5.90 12.75
C ASN A 32 4.80 6.91 11.57
N ALA A 33 4.88 6.42 10.33
CA ALA A 33 4.96 7.26 9.13
C ALA A 33 3.70 8.12 8.96
N LYS A 34 3.86 9.32 8.39
CA LYS A 34 2.75 10.12 7.88
C LYS A 34 2.22 9.49 6.58
N ILE A 35 1.16 8.69 6.75
CA ILE A 35 0.40 8.05 5.66
C ILE A 35 -0.45 9.06 4.87
N ILE A 36 -0.26 9.09 3.56
CA ILE A 36 -0.97 9.93 2.59
C ILE A 36 -1.64 9.02 1.56
N ALA A 37 -2.92 9.23 1.27
CA ALA A 37 -3.64 8.53 0.21
C ALA A 37 -3.96 9.49 -0.95
N VAL A 38 -3.74 9.04 -2.18
CA VAL A 38 -4.10 9.73 -3.41
C VAL A 38 -5.11 8.88 -4.16
N THR A 39 -6.31 9.41 -4.37
CA THR A 39 -7.35 8.80 -5.17
C THR A 39 -7.90 9.82 -6.17
N GLY A 40 -8.79 9.41 -7.08
CA GLY A 40 -9.26 10.29 -8.13
C GLY A 40 -9.46 9.61 -9.47
N SER A 41 -10.04 10.35 -10.41
CA SER A 41 -10.27 9.87 -11.79
C SER A 41 -8.97 9.94 -12.61
N ALA A 42 -8.24 11.06 -12.51
CA ALA A 42 -6.99 11.29 -13.24
C ALA A 42 -5.89 11.82 -12.30
N GLY A 43 -4.63 11.88 -12.75
CA GLY A 43 -3.54 12.54 -12.02
C GLY A 43 -2.96 11.78 -10.81
N LYS A 44 -3.60 10.71 -10.34
CA LYS A 44 -3.17 9.92 -9.16
C LYS A 44 -1.67 9.57 -9.15
N THR A 45 -1.16 8.95 -10.21
CA THR A 45 0.24 8.51 -10.31
C THR A 45 1.20 9.69 -10.34
N THR A 46 0.87 10.74 -11.09
CA THR A 46 1.66 11.98 -11.13
C THR A 46 1.75 12.62 -9.75
N THR A 47 0.62 12.76 -9.05
CA THR A 47 0.57 13.31 -7.70
C THR A 47 1.34 12.45 -6.70
N LYS A 48 1.22 11.12 -6.78
CA LYS A 48 2.00 10.19 -5.95
C LYS A 48 3.51 10.35 -6.16
N GLU A 49 3.97 10.42 -7.40
CA GLU A 49 5.41 10.62 -7.71
C GLU A 49 5.90 12.02 -7.33
N ALA A 50 5.09 13.07 -7.53
CA ALA A 50 5.41 14.42 -7.09
C ALA A 50 5.59 14.48 -5.56
N LEU A 51 4.66 13.89 -4.79
CA LEU A 51 4.77 13.78 -3.34
C LEU A 51 6.02 12.99 -2.94
N ARG A 52 6.28 11.84 -3.58
CA ARG A 52 7.47 11.04 -3.31
C ARG A 52 8.74 11.87 -3.51
N HIS A 53 8.83 12.59 -4.63
CA HIS A 53 9.99 13.40 -4.96
C HIS A 53 10.23 14.52 -3.95
N VAL A 54 9.21 15.31 -3.63
CA VAL A 54 9.34 16.46 -2.72
C VAL A 54 9.58 16.02 -1.27
N LEU A 55 8.85 14.99 -0.78
CA LEU A 55 9.02 14.51 0.59
C LEU A 55 10.35 13.80 0.81
N SER A 56 10.95 13.22 -0.24
CA SER A 56 12.28 12.59 -0.14
C SER A 56 13.40 13.58 0.21
N VAL A 57 13.16 14.88 0.03
CA VAL A 57 14.11 15.94 0.43
C VAL A 57 14.18 16.10 1.95
N VAL A 58 13.12 15.72 2.67
CA VAL A 58 12.97 15.98 4.11
C VAL A 58 12.77 14.72 4.96
N GLY A 59 12.70 13.53 4.34
CA GLY A 59 12.57 12.27 5.08
C GLY A 59 12.53 11.03 4.19
N LYS A 60 12.52 9.86 4.81
CA LYS A 60 12.38 8.55 4.15
C LYS A 60 10.95 8.33 3.69
N VAL A 61 10.77 8.11 2.39
CA VAL A 61 9.45 7.93 1.77
C VAL A 61 9.26 6.50 1.28
N HIS A 62 8.16 5.88 1.67
CA HIS A 62 7.64 4.68 1.04
C HIS A 62 6.53 5.01 0.07
N ALA A 63 6.54 4.45 -1.14
CA ALA A 63 5.43 4.55 -2.07
C ALA A 63 5.38 3.30 -2.93
N SER A 64 4.22 3.02 -3.53
CA SER A 64 4.12 1.91 -4.48
C SER A 64 5.06 2.12 -5.67
N ALA A 65 5.85 1.10 -6.01
CA ALA A 65 6.80 1.15 -7.13
C ALA A 65 6.12 1.32 -8.51
N GLN A 66 4.87 0.87 -8.61
CA GLN A 66 4.02 0.96 -9.81
C GLN A 66 2.60 1.38 -9.40
N SER A 67 1.64 1.32 -10.33
CA SER A 67 0.21 1.58 -10.05
C SER A 67 -0.44 0.38 -9.33
N PHE A 68 0.02 0.14 -8.10
CA PHE A 68 -0.51 -0.88 -7.20
C PHE A 68 -1.63 -0.30 -6.34
N ASN A 69 -2.75 -0.01 -6.99
CA ASN A 69 -3.82 0.82 -6.44
C ASN A 69 -5.14 0.06 -6.15
N ASN A 70 -5.14 -1.26 -6.30
CA ASN A 70 -6.29 -2.14 -6.13
C ASN A 70 -6.17 -3.04 -4.88
N HIS A 71 -7.08 -4.02 -4.75
CA HIS A 71 -7.14 -4.96 -3.63
C HIS A 71 -5.92 -5.87 -3.46
N TRP A 72 -5.05 -6.02 -4.46
CA TRP A 72 -3.75 -6.70 -4.30
C TRP A 72 -2.63 -5.71 -4.01
N GLY A 73 -2.62 -4.61 -4.76
CA GLY A 73 -1.52 -3.64 -4.74
C GLY A 73 -1.41 -2.88 -3.43
N VAL A 74 -2.53 -2.46 -2.86
CA VAL A 74 -2.58 -1.72 -1.60
C VAL A 74 -2.07 -2.56 -0.42
N PRO A 75 -2.58 -3.78 -0.14
CA PRO A 75 -2.06 -4.58 0.97
C PRO A 75 -0.61 -5.01 0.74
N LEU A 76 -0.18 -5.25 -0.51
CA LEU A 76 1.24 -5.50 -0.81
C LEU A 76 2.12 -4.30 -0.48
N THR A 77 1.70 -3.10 -0.86
CA THR A 77 2.44 -1.87 -0.57
C THR A 77 2.50 -1.63 0.93
N LEU A 78 1.41 -1.86 1.67
CA LEU A 78 1.37 -1.79 3.12
C LEU A 78 2.29 -2.83 3.76
N ALA A 79 2.23 -4.08 3.34
CA ALA A 79 3.05 -5.16 3.89
C ALA A 79 4.56 -4.87 3.76
N ARG A 80 4.94 -4.15 2.70
CA ARG A 80 6.32 -3.72 2.44
C ARG A 80 6.73 -2.41 3.14
N LEU A 81 5.84 -1.77 3.90
CA LEU A 81 6.11 -0.50 4.58
C LEU A 81 7.24 -0.66 5.63
N PRO A 82 8.39 -0.01 5.44
CA PRO A 82 9.47 -0.02 6.44
C PRO A 82 9.03 0.63 7.76
N VAL A 83 9.59 0.18 8.88
CA VAL A 83 9.30 0.74 10.21
C VAL A 83 9.83 2.18 10.32
N ASP A 84 10.96 2.45 9.70
CA ASP A 84 11.74 3.68 9.79
C ASP A 84 11.40 4.72 8.70
N CYS A 85 10.29 4.54 7.96
CA CYS A 85 9.80 5.55 7.03
C CYS A 85 9.15 6.72 7.77
N ASP A 86 9.44 7.93 7.30
CA ASP A 86 8.82 9.17 7.79
C ASP A 86 7.48 9.43 7.09
N TYR A 87 7.38 9.09 5.81
CA TYR A 87 6.20 9.28 4.98
C TYR A 87 5.87 8.01 4.20
N ALA A 88 4.58 7.78 3.95
CA ALA A 88 4.15 6.73 3.04
C ALA A 88 2.99 7.19 2.15
N VAL A 89 3.15 7.07 0.84
CA VAL A 89 2.18 7.54 -0.16
C VAL A 89 1.52 6.35 -0.86
N PHE A 90 0.20 6.26 -0.74
CA PHE A 90 -0.62 5.20 -1.31
C PHE A 90 -1.49 5.75 -2.42
N GLU A 91 -1.36 5.17 -3.62
CA GLU A 91 -2.32 5.36 -4.69
C GLU A 91 -3.51 4.41 -4.46
N ILE A 92 -4.74 4.92 -4.46
CA ILE A 92 -5.96 4.11 -4.35
C ILE A 92 -6.82 4.37 -5.58
N GLY A 93 -6.96 3.33 -6.39
CA GLY A 93 -7.76 3.31 -7.60
C GLY A 93 -9.10 2.60 -7.37
N MET A 94 -10.01 2.78 -8.31
CA MET A 94 -11.24 2.01 -8.40
C MET A 94 -11.59 1.77 -9.86
N ASN A 95 -12.01 0.56 -10.18
CA ASN A 95 -12.67 0.22 -11.44
C ASN A 95 -14.19 0.25 -11.27
N HIS A 96 -14.68 -0.10 -10.08
CA HIS A 96 -16.10 -0.10 -9.74
C HIS A 96 -16.39 0.78 -8.53
N PRO A 97 -17.64 1.26 -8.38
CA PRO A 97 -18.09 1.90 -7.15
C PRO A 97 -17.76 1.05 -5.90
N ASP A 98 -17.52 1.74 -4.79
CA ASP A 98 -17.26 1.17 -3.47
C ASP A 98 -15.93 0.41 -3.25
N GLU A 99 -15.07 0.27 -4.27
CA GLU A 99 -13.74 -0.33 -4.10
C GLU A 99 -12.78 0.52 -3.25
N VAL A 100 -12.95 1.85 -3.22
CA VAL A 100 -12.08 2.74 -2.43
C VAL A 100 -12.27 2.56 -0.93
N ARG A 101 -13.50 2.35 -0.47
CA ARG A 101 -13.83 2.32 0.97
C ARG A 101 -13.03 1.25 1.73
N PRO A 102 -12.98 -0.02 1.32
CA PRO A 102 -12.19 -1.03 2.02
C PRO A 102 -10.68 -0.72 1.99
N LEU A 103 -10.16 -0.22 0.87
CA LEU A 103 -8.75 0.14 0.73
C LEU A 103 -8.37 1.31 1.65
N ALA A 104 -9.20 2.36 1.69
CA ALA A 104 -9.00 3.50 2.57
C ALA A 104 -9.08 3.10 4.06
N ARG A 105 -9.99 2.19 4.42
CA ARG A 105 -10.09 1.64 5.79
C ARG A 105 -8.85 0.86 6.18
N MET A 106 -8.24 0.14 5.24
CA MET A 106 -7.00 -0.60 5.47
C MET A 106 -5.80 0.36 5.62
N VAL A 107 -5.68 1.35 4.74
CA VAL A 107 -4.58 2.33 4.72
C VAL A 107 -4.64 3.28 5.92
N ARG A 108 -5.84 3.65 6.38
CA ARG A 108 -6.05 4.63 7.48
C ARG A 108 -5.19 5.89 7.27
N PRO A 109 -5.39 6.63 6.17
CA PRO A 109 -4.56 7.77 5.84
C PRO A 109 -4.72 8.90 6.86
N HIS A 110 -3.63 9.65 7.10
CA HIS A 110 -3.69 10.90 7.86
C HIS A 110 -4.10 12.06 6.94
N VAL A 111 -3.77 11.97 5.66
CA VAL A 111 -4.12 12.94 4.62
C VAL A 111 -4.68 12.19 3.40
N ALA A 112 -5.80 12.66 2.86
CA ALA A 112 -6.37 12.14 1.62
C ALA A 112 -6.42 13.25 0.57
N ILE A 113 -6.03 12.93 -0.66
CA ILE A 113 -6.07 13.81 -1.83
C ILE A 113 -6.96 13.15 -2.88
N VAL A 114 -7.89 13.94 -3.44
CA VAL A 114 -8.81 13.51 -4.50
C VAL A 114 -8.52 14.32 -5.76
N THR A 115 -8.24 13.64 -6.88
CA THR A 115 -7.79 14.25 -8.15
C THR A 115 -8.64 13.90 -9.37
#